data_AF-A0A165TVP8-F1
#
_entry.id   AF-A0A165TVP8-F1
#
_cell.length_a   1.000
_cell.length_b   1.000
_cell.length_c   1.000
_cell.angle_alpha   90.00
_cell.angle_beta   90.00
_cell.angle_gamma   90.00
#
_symmetry.space_group_name_H-M   'P 1'
#
loop_
_entity.id
_entity.type
_entity.pdbx_description
1 polymer ?
#
loop_
_entity_poly.entity_id
_entity_poly.type
_entity_poly.pdbx_seq_one_letter_code
_entity_poly.pdbx_strand_id
1 'polypeptide(L)'
;MPHGTSGTPCPHQATTGYWKNKYQDAQREISALRRIIELNRNTETGSQTNKVDELINLMREEAQRRKASDEELARCLAPVKKESPFRVFDLEDPDERAGSLDREKAALEKRAQDAEQAQAALKHQIGTFRAEVKALAAEARQMRIRRLEQLTQKNCVVLFEEGFTPRSVSCSNTQAWLKAIPQDATRGRTLYFLVRPPHSLPIYVPGWANSGYWFHPEGLITGDREFELIIEVKPNEWCYVGRYRSNPLRGFDMHLSEWTDIDDETKTTFVARVQSQVFSQSAVPASGAGQFTVETIRKNYDTGVWRVPSYSLHCLGYSKTLYSALHSAAMRTVAAAH
;
A
#
# COMPACT_ATOMS: atom_id res chain seq x y z
N MET A 1 -98.96 80.96 -70.41
CA MET A 1 -100.39 80.98 -70.01
C MET A 1 -100.97 79.65 -70.46
N PRO A 2 -101.59 78.79 -69.62
CA PRO A 2 -102.45 79.11 -68.46
C PRO A 2 -102.13 78.35 -67.14
N HIS A 3 -102.96 78.65 -66.12
CA HIS A 3 -103.09 78.20 -64.71
C HIS A 3 -103.06 76.67 -64.47
N GLY A 4 -102.85 76.09 -63.27
CA GLY A 4 -102.74 76.58 -61.88
C GLY A 4 -102.83 75.41 -60.86
N THR A 5 -102.78 75.77 -59.56
CA THR A 5 -103.23 75.06 -58.33
C THR A 5 -102.48 73.76 -57.92
N SER A 6 -101.67 73.77 -56.86
CA SER A 6 -101.95 73.73 -55.40
C SER A 6 -102.04 72.31 -54.83
N GLY A 7 -101.31 72.05 -53.73
CA GLY A 7 -101.61 70.94 -52.83
C GLY A 7 -100.38 70.23 -52.27
N THR A 8 -99.91 70.67 -51.11
CA THR A 8 -99.00 69.90 -50.24
C THR A 8 -99.76 68.74 -49.60
N PRO A 9 -99.32 67.46 -49.73
CA PRO A 9 -99.90 66.35 -48.96
C PRO A 9 -99.11 66.05 -47.68
N CYS A 10 -99.88 65.67 -46.67
CA CYS A 10 -99.54 65.43 -45.27
C CYS A 10 -98.47 64.33 -44.98
N PRO A 11 -97.84 64.36 -43.79
CA PRO A 11 -96.64 63.58 -43.42
C PRO A 11 -96.87 62.07 -43.17
N HIS A 12 -98.10 61.57 -43.30
CA HIS A 12 -98.43 60.17 -42.98
C HIS A 12 -98.14 59.17 -44.11
N GLN A 13 -97.88 59.63 -45.33
CA GLN A 13 -97.54 58.76 -46.47
C GLN A 13 -96.03 58.43 -46.57
N ALA A 14 -95.16 59.21 -45.94
CA ALA A 14 -93.70 58.98 -45.98
C ALA A 14 -93.24 57.91 -44.97
N THR A 15 -93.91 57.78 -43.82
CA THR A 15 -93.54 56.83 -42.76
C THR A 15 -93.96 55.39 -43.08
N THR A 16 -95.10 55.19 -43.74
CA THR A 16 -95.57 53.84 -44.13
C THR A 16 -94.69 53.18 -45.18
N GLY A 17 -94.20 53.95 -46.16
CA GLY A 17 -93.25 53.46 -47.17
C GLY A 17 -91.90 53.07 -46.58
N TYR A 18 -91.39 53.85 -45.63
CA TYR A 18 -90.13 53.58 -44.94
C TYR A 18 -90.17 52.26 -44.15
N TRP A 19 -91.22 52.04 -43.34
CA TRP A 19 -91.34 50.82 -42.54
C TRP A 19 -91.58 49.56 -43.39
N LYS A 20 -92.29 49.69 -44.51
CA LYS A 20 -92.49 48.58 -45.45
C LYS A 20 -91.17 48.11 -46.09
N ASN A 21 -90.31 49.04 -46.49
CA ASN A 21 -89.00 48.70 -47.06
C ASN A 21 -88.07 48.10 -45.99
N LYS A 22 -88.02 48.69 -44.78
CA LYS A 22 -87.27 48.13 -43.64
C LYS A 22 -87.68 46.70 -43.31
N TYR A 23 -88.98 46.40 -43.36
CA TYR A 23 -89.50 45.05 -43.14
C TYR A 23 -89.07 44.08 -44.24
N GLN A 24 -89.14 44.48 -45.51
CA GLN A 24 -88.71 43.66 -46.64
C GLN A 24 -87.20 43.38 -46.63
N ASP A 25 -86.39 44.35 -46.21
CA ASP A 25 -84.94 44.17 -46.10
C ASP A 25 -84.59 43.20 -44.95
N ALA A 26 -85.22 43.36 -43.78
CA ALA A 26 -85.07 42.41 -42.67
C ALA A 26 -85.51 40.99 -43.06
N GLN A 27 -86.57 40.86 -43.86
CA GLN A 27 -87.06 39.56 -44.30
C GLN A 27 -86.12 38.89 -45.31
N ARG A 28 -85.45 39.67 -46.17
CA ARG A 28 -84.39 39.18 -47.06
C ARG A 28 -83.16 38.71 -46.28
N GLU A 29 -82.75 39.46 -45.27
CA GLU A 29 -81.62 39.12 -44.40
C GLU A 29 -81.87 37.84 -43.59
N ILE A 30 -83.07 37.69 -43.01
CA ILE A 30 -83.47 36.45 -42.32
C ILE A 30 -83.45 35.25 -43.27
N SER A 31 -83.89 35.44 -44.50
CA SER A 31 -83.90 34.36 -45.51
C SER A 31 -82.48 33.97 -45.94
N ALA A 32 -81.57 34.93 -46.04
CA ALA A 32 -80.15 34.68 -46.32
C ALA A 32 -79.45 33.94 -45.17
N LEU A 33 -79.69 34.37 -43.92
CA LEU A 33 -79.15 33.71 -42.74
C LEU A 33 -79.66 32.28 -42.57
N ARG A 34 -80.93 32.02 -42.89
CA ARG A 34 -81.49 30.66 -42.88
C ARG A 34 -80.79 29.74 -43.88
N ARG A 35 -80.48 30.21 -45.10
CA ARG A 35 -79.71 29.42 -46.08
C ARG A 35 -78.29 29.11 -45.61
N ILE A 36 -77.62 30.07 -44.97
CA ILE A 36 -76.25 29.85 -44.45
C ILE A 36 -76.27 28.80 -43.34
N ILE A 37 -77.27 28.83 -42.46
CA ILE A 37 -77.44 27.84 -41.40
C ILE A 37 -77.77 26.45 -41.98
N GLU A 38 -78.62 26.36 -43.01
CA GLU A 38 -78.91 25.09 -43.69
C GLU A 38 -77.70 24.50 -44.44
N LEU A 39 -76.87 25.35 -45.06
CA LEU A 39 -75.63 24.91 -45.70
C LEU A 39 -74.61 24.38 -44.67
N ASN A 40 -74.42 25.07 -43.54
CA ASN A 40 -73.48 24.63 -42.50
C ASN A 40 -73.95 23.37 -41.76
N ARG A 41 -75.26 23.19 -41.57
CA ARG A 41 -75.81 22.03 -40.86
C ARG A 41 -75.62 20.72 -41.64
N ASN A 42 -75.51 20.80 -42.96
CA ASN A 42 -75.38 19.65 -43.85
C ASN A 42 -73.91 19.22 -44.10
N THR A 43 -72.91 20.04 -43.80
CA THR A 43 -71.48 19.71 -44.05
C THR A 43 -70.72 19.19 -42.82
N GLU A 44 -71.07 19.58 -41.59
CA GLU A 44 -70.26 19.25 -40.40
C GLU A 44 -70.76 18.03 -39.60
N THR A 45 -72.06 17.74 -39.62
CA THR A 45 -72.63 16.69 -38.76
C THR A 45 -72.43 15.26 -39.30
N GLY A 46 -72.32 15.07 -40.61
CA GLY A 46 -72.08 13.75 -41.22
C GLY A 46 -70.61 13.30 -41.25
N SER A 47 -69.65 14.24 -41.31
CA SER A 47 -68.22 13.90 -41.38
C SER A 47 -67.57 13.69 -40.00
N GLN A 48 -68.08 14.30 -38.94
CA GLN A 48 -67.54 14.11 -37.58
C GLN A 48 -68.11 12.85 -36.90
N THR A 49 -69.38 12.51 -37.13
CA THR A 49 -70.00 11.29 -36.57
C THR A 49 -69.33 10.03 -37.11
N ASN A 50 -69.08 9.95 -38.42
CA ASN A 50 -68.35 8.81 -39.01
C ASN A 50 -66.93 8.64 -38.46
N LYS A 51 -66.21 9.75 -38.19
CA LYS A 51 -64.86 9.69 -37.60
C LYS A 51 -64.88 9.26 -36.12
N VAL A 52 -65.91 9.65 -35.38
CA VAL A 52 -66.09 9.23 -33.98
C VAL A 52 -66.45 7.74 -33.92
N ASP A 53 -67.30 7.25 -34.83
CA ASP A 53 -67.63 5.83 -34.90
C ASP A 53 -66.43 4.96 -35.32
N GLU A 54 -65.58 5.43 -36.23
CA GLU A 54 -64.30 4.79 -36.56
C GLU A 54 -63.36 4.73 -35.35
N LEU A 55 -63.23 5.82 -34.58
CA LEU A 55 -62.43 5.85 -33.35
C LEU A 55 -62.97 4.92 -32.27
N ILE A 56 -64.30 4.83 -32.12
CA ILE A 56 -64.95 3.90 -31.19
C ILE A 56 -64.68 2.46 -31.59
N ASN A 57 -64.74 2.14 -32.89
CA ASN A 57 -64.42 0.80 -33.38
C ASN A 57 -62.95 0.45 -33.18
N LEU A 58 -62.03 1.36 -33.49
CA LEU A 58 -60.60 1.20 -33.20
C LEU A 58 -60.32 0.98 -31.70
N MET A 59 -60.99 1.72 -30.83
CA MET A 59 -60.86 1.53 -29.38
C MET A 59 -61.41 0.18 -28.91
N ARG A 60 -62.52 -0.31 -29.51
CA ARG A 60 -63.07 -1.63 -29.19
C ARG A 60 -62.14 -2.75 -29.65
N GLU A 61 -61.58 -2.63 -30.85
CA GLU A 61 -60.59 -3.59 -31.37
C GLU A 61 -59.31 -3.60 -30.53
N GLU A 62 -58.81 -2.43 -30.11
CA GLU A 62 -57.65 -2.32 -29.25
C GLU A 62 -57.93 -2.88 -27.83
N ALA A 63 -59.13 -2.63 -27.29
CA ALA A 63 -59.54 -3.22 -26.01
C ALA A 63 -59.66 -4.74 -26.09
N GLN A 64 -60.17 -5.28 -27.21
CA GLN A 64 -60.20 -6.71 -27.46
C GLN A 64 -58.79 -7.29 -27.62
N ARG A 65 -57.88 -6.62 -28.33
CA ARG A 65 -56.48 -7.04 -28.46
C ARG A 65 -55.75 -7.06 -27.12
N ARG A 66 -55.94 -6.04 -26.28
CA ARG A 66 -55.37 -6.00 -24.92
C ARG A 66 -55.93 -7.11 -24.05
N LYS A 67 -57.25 -7.32 -24.08
CA LYS A 67 -57.87 -8.41 -23.32
C LYS A 67 -57.36 -9.79 -23.77
N ALA A 68 -57.20 -10.01 -25.07
CA ALA A 68 -56.62 -11.24 -25.60
C ALA A 68 -55.14 -11.42 -25.20
N SER A 69 -54.35 -10.34 -25.25
CA SER A 69 -52.95 -10.34 -24.80
C SER A 69 -52.82 -10.58 -23.30
N ASP A 70 -53.71 -10.01 -22.49
CA ASP A 70 -53.74 -10.20 -21.03
C ASP A 70 -54.18 -11.62 -20.67
N GLU A 71 -55.14 -12.19 -21.41
CA GLU A 71 -55.56 -13.58 -21.27
C GLU A 71 -54.45 -14.55 -21.70
N GLU A 72 -53.67 -14.22 -22.74
CA GLU A 72 -52.51 -15.00 -23.19
C GLU A 72 -51.36 -14.91 -22.18
N LEU A 73 -51.03 -13.72 -21.68
CA LEU A 73 -50.09 -13.53 -20.57
C LEU A 73 -50.53 -14.30 -19.32
N ALA A 74 -51.80 -14.22 -18.94
CA ALA A 74 -52.34 -14.99 -17.82
C ALA A 74 -52.23 -16.49 -18.07
N ARG A 75 -52.43 -16.95 -19.31
CA ARG A 75 -52.29 -18.37 -19.70
C ARG A 75 -50.83 -18.83 -19.73
N CYS A 76 -49.87 -17.98 -20.11
CA CYS A 76 -48.44 -18.25 -20.03
C CYS A 76 -47.92 -18.22 -18.58
N LEU A 77 -48.49 -17.38 -17.72
CA LEU A 77 -48.11 -17.29 -16.31
C LEU A 77 -48.84 -18.30 -15.41
N ALA A 78 -49.98 -18.84 -15.83
CA ALA A 78 -50.71 -19.90 -15.12
C ALA A 78 -49.89 -21.18 -14.88
N PRO A 79 -49.12 -21.71 -15.85
CA PRO A 79 -48.21 -22.81 -15.61
C PRO A 79 -46.99 -22.36 -14.79
N VAL A 80 -46.47 -21.14 -14.89
CA VAL A 80 -45.39 -20.67 -13.99
C VAL A 80 -45.84 -20.63 -12.52
N LYS A 81 -47.13 -20.32 -12.26
CA LYS A 81 -47.72 -20.37 -10.91
C LYS A 81 -48.08 -21.78 -10.43
N LYS A 82 -48.32 -22.74 -11.33
CA LYS A 82 -48.69 -24.14 -10.99
C LYS A 82 -47.52 -25.14 -11.08
N GLU A 83 -46.53 -24.84 -11.92
CA GLU A 83 -45.33 -25.62 -12.23
C GLU A 83 -44.07 -25.00 -11.61
N SER A 84 -44.22 -24.14 -10.60
CA SER A 84 -43.18 -23.95 -9.58
C SER A 84 -43.47 -24.80 -8.33
N PRO A 85 -43.34 -26.14 -8.38
CA PRO A 85 -43.07 -26.95 -7.20
C PRO A 85 -41.58 -26.90 -6.82
N PHE A 86 -40.74 -26.21 -7.60
CA PHE A 86 -39.31 -26.00 -7.31
C PHE A 86 -39.07 -24.69 -6.56
N ARG A 87 -39.45 -24.69 -5.27
CA ARG A 87 -38.78 -24.00 -4.13
C ARG A 87 -39.59 -24.14 -2.82
N VAL A 88 -40.15 -25.33 -2.58
CA VAL A 88 -40.58 -25.76 -1.23
C VAL A 88 -39.78 -27.01 -0.84
N PHE A 89 -38.47 -26.98 -1.10
CA PHE A 89 -37.50 -27.77 -0.36
C PHE A 89 -36.67 -26.72 0.40
N ASP A 90 -36.79 -26.74 1.73
CA ASP A 90 -36.17 -25.85 2.72
C ASP A 90 -36.64 -24.38 2.77
N LEU A 91 -37.94 -24.16 2.92
CA LEU A 91 -38.44 -22.92 3.52
C LEU A 91 -38.55 -23.13 5.03
N GLU A 92 -37.42 -22.97 5.74
CA GLU A 92 -37.49 -22.34 7.07
C GLU A 92 -38.33 -21.06 6.92
N ASP A 93 -39.25 -20.81 7.84
CA ASP A 93 -40.09 -19.62 7.84
C ASP A 93 -39.19 -18.40 7.58
N PRO A 94 -39.48 -17.51 6.61
CA PRO A 94 -38.65 -16.34 6.34
C PRO A 94 -38.35 -15.52 7.60
N ASP A 95 -39.26 -15.51 8.59
CA ASP A 95 -39.06 -14.88 9.88
C ASP A 95 -38.06 -15.68 10.76
N GLU A 96 -38.11 -17.02 10.72
CA GLU A 96 -37.12 -17.89 11.38
C GLU A 96 -35.73 -17.74 10.75
N ARG A 97 -35.64 -17.65 9.42
CA ARG A 97 -34.39 -17.42 8.69
C ARG A 97 -33.82 -16.04 8.98
N ALA A 98 -34.65 -15.00 9.03
CA ALA A 98 -34.22 -13.66 9.43
C ALA A 98 -33.70 -13.66 10.87
N GLY A 99 -34.41 -14.30 11.79
CA GLY A 99 -33.98 -14.48 13.18
C GLY A 99 -32.68 -15.28 13.31
N SER A 100 -32.47 -16.29 12.47
CA SER A 100 -31.22 -17.07 12.41
C SER A 100 -30.04 -16.21 11.95
N LEU A 101 -30.22 -15.43 10.87
CA LEU A 101 -29.22 -14.52 10.34
C LEU A 101 -28.88 -13.39 11.32
N ASP A 102 -29.86 -12.85 12.04
CA ASP A 102 -29.61 -11.82 13.07
C ASP A 102 -28.79 -12.37 14.24
N ARG A 103 -29.07 -13.61 14.67
CA ARG A 103 -28.25 -14.30 15.69
C ARG A 103 -26.84 -14.58 15.18
N GLU A 104 -26.70 -15.03 13.93
CA GLU A 104 -25.40 -15.28 13.33
C GLU A 104 -24.60 -13.98 13.20
N LYS A 105 -25.23 -12.90 12.74
CA LYS A 105 -24.63 -11.57 12.66
C LYS A 105 -24.16 -11.10 14.03
N ALA A 106 -25.01 -11.16 15.05
CA ALA A 106 -24.63 -10.78 16.42
C ALA A 106 -23.48 -11.64 16.96
N ALA A 107 -23.48 -12.95 16.64
CA ALA A 107 -22.39 -13.85 17.01
C ALA A 107 -21.07 -13.52 16.29
N LEU A 108 -21.13 -13.17 14.99
CA LEU A 108 -19.98 -12.74 14.20
C LEU A 108 -19.43 -11.40 14.66
N GLU A 109 -20.29 -10.42 14.94
CA GLU A 109 -19.92 -9.12 15.49
C GLU A 109 -19.21 -9.29 16.84
N LYS A 110 -19.75 -10.13 17.72
CA LYS A 110 -19.11 -10.48 18.99
C LYS A 110 -17.73 -11.11 18.78
N ARG A 111 -17.62 -12.10 17.89
CA ARG A 111 -16.33 -12.75 17.57
C ARG A 111 -15.31 -11.78 16.99
N ALA A 112 -15.74 -10.85 16.15
CA ALA A 112 -14.88 -9.81 15.61
C ALA A 112 -14.37 -8.90 16.72
N GLN A 113 -15.25 -8.45 17.61
CA GLN A 113 -14.87 -7.64 18.77
C GLN A 113 -13.90 -8.36 19.70
N ASP A 114 -14.15 -9.65 20.00
CA ASP A 114 -13.26 -10.48 20.82
C ASP A 114 -11.87 -10.63 20.16
N ALA A 115 -11.83 -10.81 18.83
CA ALA A 115 -10.58 -10.91 18.07
C ALA A 115 -9.81 -9.58 18.05
N GLU A 116 -10.50 -8.44 17.89
CA GLU A 116 -9.89 -7.11 17.94
C GLU A 116 -9.30 -6.81 19.33
N GLN A 117 -10.02 -7.16 20.40
CA GLN A 117 -9.52 -7.02 21.77
C GLN A 117 -8.30 -7.91 22.02
N ALA A 118 -8.33 -9.17 21.56
CA ALA A 118 -7.19 -10.06 21.65
C ALA A 118 -5.98 -9.54 20.85
N GLN A 119 -6.21 -9.02 19.65
CA GLN A 119 -5.15 -8.42 18.84
C GLN A 119 -4.54 -7.18 19.51
N ALA A 120 -5.37 -6.32 20.10
CA ALA A 120 -4.90 -5.15 20.84
C ALA A 120 -4.04 -5.56 22.05
N ALA A 121 -4.48 -6.57 22.81
CA ALA A 121 -3.73 -7.12 23.94
C ALA A 121 -2.39 -7.72 23.51
N LEU A 122 -2.37 -8.53 22.44
CA LEU A 122 -1.14 -9.12 21.90
C LEU A 122 -0.18 -8.05 21.37
N LYS A 123 -0.70 -7.02 20.69
CA LYS A 123 0.11 -5.89 20.21
C LYS A 123 0.76 -5.14 21.38
N HIS A 124 0.03 -4.92 22.46
CA HIS A 124 0.58 -4.32 23.68
C HIS A 124 1.68 -5.20 24.28
N GLN A 125 1.45 -6.51 24.43
CA GLN A 125 2.45 -7.45 24.94
C GLN A 125 3.73 -7.49 24.10
N ILE A 126 3.60 -7.56 22.77
CA ILE A 126 4.74 -7.48 21.84
C ILE A 126 5.49 -6.16 22.02
N GLY A 127 4.78 -5.05 22.24
CA GLY A 127 5.37 -3.74 22.54
C GLY A 127 6.23 -3.79 23.80
N THR A 128 5.71 -4.34 24.90
CA THR A 128 6.44 -4.51 26.16
C THR A 128 7.68 -5.39 25.99
N PHE A 129 7.55 -6.56 25.36
CA PHE A 129 8.70 -7.45 25.14
C PHE A 129 9.78 -6.80 24.28
N ARG A 130 9.41 -6.03 23.26
CA ARG A 130 10.38 -5.27 22.45
C ARG A 130 11.12 -4.23 23.28
N ALA A 131 10.45 -3.56 24.22
CA ALA A 131 11.10 -2.60 25.11
C ALA A 131 12.08 -3.29 26.07
N GLU A 132 11.69 -4.41 26.65
CA GLU A 132 12.55 -5.22 27.54
C GLU A 132 13.79 -5.76 26.81
N VAL A 133 13.60 -6.32 25.61
CA VAL A 133 14.70 -6.81 24.77
C VAL A 133 15.71 -5.69 24.50
N LYS A 134 15.24 -4.50 24.14
CA LYS A 134 16.12 -3.34 23.90
C LYS A 134 16.87 -2.90 25.16
N ALA A 135 16.22 -2.90 26.31
CA ALA A 135 16.86 -2.57 27.58
C ALA A 135 17.97 -3.57 27.93
N LEU A 136 17.70 -4.88 27.80
CA LEU A 136 18.69 -5.94 28.03
C LEU A 136 19.84 -5.89 27.04
N ALA A 137 19.56 -5.60 25.76
CA ALA A 137 20.57 -5.40 24.74
C ALA A 137 21.50 -4.21 25.07
N ALA A 138 20.92 -3.10 25.53
CA ALA A 138 21.68 -1.93 25.97
C ALA A 138 22.55 -2.24 27.21
N GLU A 139 22.03 -3.00 28.17
CA GLU A 139 22.78 -3.43 29.35
C GLU A 139 23.97 -4.33 28.97
N ALA A 140 23.75 -5.33 28.13
CA ALA A 140 24.80 -6.21 27.61
C ALA A 140 25.92 -5.41 26.93
N ARG A 141 25.55 -4.42 26.11
CA ARG A 141 26.48 -3.49 25.48
C ARG A 141 27.28 -2.69 26.50
N GLN A 142 26.62 -2.12 27.51
CA GLN A 142 27.30 -1.36 28.57
C GLN A 142 28.29 -2.23 29.36
N MET A 143 27.90 -3.47 29.71
CA MET A 143 28.80 -4.41 30.38
C MET A 143 30.07 -4.67 29.55
N ARG A 144 29.91 -4.85 28.23
CA ARG A 144 31.05 -4.98 27.31
C ARG A 144 31.94 -3.75 27.28
N ILE A 145 31.35 -2.56 27.20
CA ILE A 145 32.11 -1.30 27.18
C ILE A 145 32.91 -1.14 28.48
N ARG A 146 32.28 -1.34 29.65
CA ARG A 146 32.98 -1.29 30.95
C ARG A 146 34.12 -2.31 31.01
N ARG A 147 33.91 -3.51 30.47
CA ARG A 147 34.95 -4.52 30.40
C ARG A 147 36.12 -4.10 29.52
N LEU A 148 35.83 -3.53 28.35
CA LEU A 148 36.88 -3.02 27.47
C LEU A 148 37.68 -1.92 28.16
N GLU A 149 37.02 -0.97 28.81
CA GLU A 149 37.68 0.11 29.55
C GLU A 149 38.66 -0.44 30.59
N GLN A 150 38.27 -1.47 31.34
CA GLN A 150 39.17 -2.17 32.28
C GLN A 150 40.38 -2.81 31.59
N LEU A 151 40.19 -3.38 30.39
CA LEU A 151 41.27 -4.02 29.63
C LEU A 151 42.20 -3.00 28.96
N THR A 152 41.67 -1.83 28.58
CA THR A 152 42.37 -0.81 27.80
C THR A 152 42.94 0.32 28.66
N GLN A 153 42.64 0.33 29.97
CA GLN A 153 43.07 1.32 30.97
C GLN A 153 44.58 1.62 31.00
N LYS A 154 45.41 0.87 30.27
CA LYS A 154 46.86 1.04 30.28
C LYS A 154 47.51 1.66 29.05
N ASN A 155 46.97 1.62 27.83
CA ASN A 155 47.81 1.94 26.67
C ASN A 155 47.05 2.45 25.43
N CYS A 156 47.68 3.38 24.72
CA CYS A 156 47.26 4.11 23.51
C CYS A 156 46.34 5.32 23.72
N VAL A 157 46.92 6.43 24.17
CA VAL A 157 46.46 7.74 23.71
C VAL A 157 47.10 7.97 22.34
N VAL A 158 46.31 7.86 21.28
CA VAL A 158 46.76 8.26 19.94
C VAL A 158 46.53 9.74 19.80
N LEU A 159 47.60 10.52 19.95
CA LEU A 159 47.57 11.97 19.72
C LEU A 159 47.58 12.22 18.21
N PHE A 160 46.46 12.72 17.70
CA PHE A 160 46.43 13.32 16.38
C PHE A 160 47.11 14.69 16.43
N GLU A 161 47.71 15.10 15.31
CA GLU A 161 48.17 16.48 15.16
C GLU A 161 46.97 17.43 15.28
N GLU A 162 47.19 18.59 15.86
CA GLU A 162 46.17 19.62 16.01
C GLU A 162 45.54 19.95 14.65
N GLY A 163 44.20 19.88 14.57
CA GLY A 163 43.44 20.10 13.34
C GLY A 163 43.30 18.90 12.40
N PHE A 164 43.94 17.76 12.68
CA PHE A 164 43.71 16.54 11.90
C PHE A 164 42.40 15.86 12.30
N THR A 165 41.47 15.74 11.36
CA THR A 165 40.22 14.99 11.53
C THR A 165 40.11 13.96 10.41
N PRO A 166 40.19 12.64 10.72
CA PRO A 166 39.97 11.60 9.73
C PRO A 166 38.61 11.78 9.03
N ARG A 167 38.60 11.54 7.72
CA ARG A 167 37.40 11.58 6.90
C ARG A 167 37.16 10.23 6.25
N SER A 168 35.92 9.96 5.89
CA SER A 168 35.54 8.84 5.05
C SER A 168 35.86 9.12 3.58
N VAL A 169 35.94 8.04 2.79
CA VAL A 169 36.03 8.09 1.33
C VAL A 169 34.80 7.44 0.71
N SER A 170 34.26 8.04 -0.35
CA SER A 170 33.20 7.41 -1.14
C SER A 170 33.79 6.65 -2.32
N CYS A 171 33.51 5.35 -2.38
CA CYS A 171 34.01 4.44 -3.42
C CYS A 171 32.91 3.44 -3.79
N SER A 172 32.26 3.63 -4.94
CA SER A 172 31.26 2.69 -5.47
C SER A 172 31.88 1.42 -6.06
N ASN A 173 33.12 1.51 -6.59
CA ASN A 173 33.86 0.37 -7.10
C ASN A 173 35.02 0.01 -6.16
N THR A 174 34.72 -0.77 -5.13
CA THR A 174 35.71 -1.22 -4.13
C THR A 174 36.87 -1.98 -4.78
N GLN A 175 36.64 -2.76 -5.84
CA GLN A 175 37.70 -3.53 -6.51
C GLN A 175 38.70 -2.63 -7.24
N ALA A 176 38.22 -1.62 -7.97
CA ALA A 176 39.10 -0.64 -8.61
C ALA A 176 39.85 0.19 -7.57
N TRP A 177 39.16 0.59 -6.49
CA TRP A 177 39.76 1.34 -5.39
C TRP A 177 40.90 0.57 -4.73
N LEU A 178 40.69 -0.70 -4.38
CA LEU A 178 41.71 -1.56 -3.79
C LEU A 178 42.95 -1.69 -4.69
N LYS A 179 42.76 -1.86 -6.00
CA LYS A 179 43.86 -1.93 -6.98
C LYS A 179 44.62 -0.60 -7.12
N ALA A 180 43.98 0.52 -6.85
CA ALA A 180 44.58 1.84 -6.95
C ALA A 180 45.38 2.24 -5.70
N ILE A 181 45.34 1.45 -4.62
CA ILE A 181 46.15 1.72 -3.41
C ILE A 181 47.62 1.39 -3.72
N PRO A 182 48.57 2.31 -3.49
CA PRO A 182 49.99 2.04 -3.67
C PRO A 182 50.45 0.83 -2.84
N GLN A 183 51.13 -0.13 -3.47
CA GLN A 183 51.61 -1.35 -2.81
C GLN A 183 52.53 -1.05 -1.63
N ASP A 184 53.32 0.03 -1.70
CA ASP A 184 54.21 0.42 -0.60
C ASP A 184 53.44 0.84 0.66
N ALA A 185 52.22 1.37 0.51
CA ALA A 185 51.37 1.75 1.63
C ALA A 185 50.72 0.54 2.34
N THR A 186 50.62 -0.60 1.62
CA THR A 186 50.02 -1.85 2.12
C THR A 186 51.05 -2.93 2.41
N ARG A 187 52.34 -2.71 2.07
CA ARG A 187 53.41 -3.70 2.22
C ARG A 187 53.53 -4.14 3.68
N GLY A 188 53.42 -5.45 3.91
CA GLY A 188 53.52 -6.06 5.25
C GLY A 188 52.33 -5.76 6.18
N ARG A 189 51.23 -5.19 5.66
CA ARG A 189 50.03 -4.88 6.45
C ARG A 189 48.85 -5.72 5.99
N THR A 190 48.14 -6.31 6.94
CA THR A 190 46.87 -6.97 6.68
C THR A 190 45.78 -5.91 6.70
N LEU A 191 45.14 -5.64 5.56
CA LEU A 191 43.98 -4.76 5.51
C LEU A 191 42.70 -5.59 5.71
N TYR A 192 41.85 -5.15 6.63
CA TYR A 192 40.57 -5.79 6.89
C TYR A 192 39.43 -4.83 6.57
N PHE A 193 38.62 -5.18 5.58
CA PHE A 193 37.46 -4.40 5.14
C PHE A 193 36.19 -5.03 5.70
N LEU A 194 35.53 -4.29 6.59
CA LEU A 194 34.27 -4.72 7.20
C LEU A 194 33.13 -3.91 6.58
N VAL A 195 32.31 -4.58 5.78
CA VAL A 195 31.04 -4.06 5.27
C VAL A 195 30.06 -3.81 6.41
N ARG A 196 29.02 -3.00 6.17
CA ARG A 196 27.96 -2.76 7.15
C ARG A 196 26.95 -3.93 7.22
N PRO A 197 26.14 -4.01 8.29
CA PRO A 197 24.89 -4.77 8.24
C PRO A 197 24.04 -4.33 7.03
N PRO A 198 23.44 -5.28 6.28
CA PRO A 198 23.19 -6.67 6.69
C PRO A 198 24.29 -7.70 6.36
N HIS A 199 25.36 -7.28 5.69
CA HIS A 199 26.40 -8.22 5.23
C HIS A 199 27.45 -8.55 6.30
N SER A 200 27.34 -7.99 7.49
CA SER A 200 28.21 -8.26 8.64
C SER A 200 27.44 -8.12 9.95
N LEU A 201 28.02 -8.64 11.04
CA LEU A 201 27.50 -8.37 12.36
C LEU A 201 27.91 -6.97 12.86
N PRO A 202 27.18 -6.40 13.83
CA PRO A 202 27.52 -5.12 14.42
C PRO A 202 28.94 -5.07 14.99
N ILE A 203 29.59 -3.93 14.82
CA ILE A 203 30.88 -3.57 15.43
C ILE A 203 30.69 -2.33 16.30
N TYR A 204 31.44 -2.24 17.39
CA TYR A 204 31.52 -1.03 18.20
C TYR A 204 32.97 -0.56 18.29
N VAL A 205 33.23 0.60 17.69
CA VAL A 205 34.46 1.36 17.89
C VAL A 205 34.03 2.82 18.10
N PRO A 206 34.31 3.43 19.28
CA PRO A 206 33.75 4.72 19.65
C PRO A 206 34.34 5.90 18.86
N GLY A 207 35.46 5.70 18.18
CA GLY A 207 36.13 6.73 17.38
C GLY A 207 37.37 6.19 16.69
N TRP A 208 38.02 7.03 15.88
CA TRP A 208 39.28 6.64 15.24
C TRP A 208 40.36 6.40 16.28
N ALA A 209 41.17 5.38 16.03
CA ALA A 209 42.25 4.97 16.89
C ALA A 209 41.82 4.65 18.34
N ASN A 210 40.55 4.29 18.54
CA ASN A 210 40.04 3.86 19.83
C ASN A 210 39.83 2.36 19.86
N SER A 211 40.05 1.75 21.03
CA SER A 211 39.73 0.35 21.25
C SER A 211 38.22 0.12 21.25
N GLY A 212 37.80 -1.09 20.88
CA GLY A 212 36.40 -1.44 20.70
C GLY A 212 36.15 -2.94 20.82
N TYR A 213 35.02 -3.41 20.29
CA TYR A 213 34.73 -4.83 20.13
C TYR A 213 33.97 -5.06 18.83
N TRP A 214 33.97 -6.30 18.36
CA TRP A 214 33.15 -6.74 17.24
C TRP A 214 32.67 -8.17 17.46
N PHE A 215 31.72 -8.56 16.63
CA PHE A 215 31.24 -9.93 16.58
C PHE A 215 31.69 -10.59 15.27
N HIS A 216 32.08 -11.86 15.38
CA HIS A 216 32.50 -12.74 14.29
C HIS A 216 33.83 -12.42 13.58
N PRO A 217 34.95 -12.97 14.08
CA PRO A 217 36.18 -13.16 13.32
C PRO A 217 36.54 -14.66 13.24
N GLU A 218 35.57 -15.53 12.93
CA GLU A 218 35.88 -16.95 12.70
C GLU A 218 36.69 -17.13 11.41
N GLY A 219 37.84 -17.81 11.51
CA GLY A 219 38.71 -18.16 10.39
C GLY A 219 39.67 -17.07 9.88
N LEU A 220 39.40 -15.78 10.11
CA LEU A 220 40.18 -14.69 9.49
C LEU A 220 41.28 -14.08 10.38
N ILE A 221 41.13 -14.11 11.71
CA ILE A 221 42.08 -13.44 12.63
C ILE A 221 42.43 -14.39 13.75
N THR A 222 43.25 -15.40 13.41
CA THR A 222 43.88 -16.29 14.38
C THR A 222 45.19 -15.67 14.85
N GLY A 223 45.24 -15.31 16.12
CA GLY A 223 46.47 -14.96 16.84
C GLY A 223 46.75 -13.47 17.02
N ASP A 224 47.92 -13.19 17.58
CA ASP A 224 48.46 -11.89 17.99
C ASP A 224 48.77 -10.93 16.79
N ARG A 225 48.15 -11.18 15.63
CA ARG A 225 48.42 -10.49 14.37
C ARG A 225 47.76 -9.12 14.34
N GLU A 226 48.51 -8.15 13.84
CA GLU A 226 48.06 -6.79 13.65
C GLU A 226 47.42 -6.64 12.28
N PHE A 227 46.35 -5.85 12.22
CA PHE A 227 45.67 -5.52 10.98
C PHE A 227 45.18 -4.07 11.01
N GLU A 228 45.00 -3.52 9.82
CA GLU A 228 44.45 -2.19 9.59
C GLU A 228 42.97 -2.35 9.30
N LEU A 229 42.12 -1.70 10.11
CA LEU A 229 40.66 -1.84 10.02
C LEU A 229 40.05 -0.70 9.21
N ILE A 230 39.32 -1.06 8.16
CA ILE A 230 38.52 -0.17 7.34
C ILE A 230 37.07 -0.62 7.43
N ILE A 231 36.17 0.27 7.84
CA ILE A 231 34.74 -0.03 8.02
C ILE A 231 33.90 0.76 7.02
N GLU A 232 32.81 0.16 6.56
CA GLU A 232 31.78 0.86 5.79
C GLU A 232 30.81 1.56 6.74
N VAL A 233 30.81 2.91 6.75
CA VAL A 233 29.96 3.72 7.64
C VAL A 233 28.59 4.02 7.02
N LYS A 234 28.55 4.19 5.69
CA LYS A 234 27.33 4.30 4.86
C LYS A 234 27.54 3.51 3.58
N PRO A 235 26.49 3.18 2.81
CA PRO A 235 26.66 2.46 1.55
C PRO A 235 27.74 3.13 0.67
N ASN A 236 28.78 2.37 0.33
CA ASN A 236 29.95 2.81 -0.45
C ASN A 236 30.80 3.92 0.20
N GLU A 237 30.63 4.19 1.50
CA GLU A 237 31.39 5.18 2.27
C GLU A 237 32.28 4.45 3.29
N TRP A 238 33.58 4.47 3.07
CA TRP A 238 34.57 3.71 3.82
C TRP A 238 35.39 4.61 4.74
N CYS A 239 35.66 4.15 5.95
CA CYS A 239 36.41 4.87 6.96
C CYS A 239 37.56 3.99 7.48
N TYR A 240 38.79 4.49 7.36
CA TYR A 240 39.94 3.88 8.04
C TYR A 240 39.91 4.25 9.52
N VAL A 241 39.82 3.24 10.38
CA VAL A 241 39.59 3.42 11.82
C VAL A 241 40.90 3.34 12.60
N GLY A 242 41.86 2.53 12.16
CA GLY A 242 43.17 2.41 12.79
C GLY A 242 43.76 1.01 12.68
N ARG A 243 44.87 0.81 13.39
CA ARG A 243 45.53 -0.49 13.53
C ARG A 243 45.05 -1.19 14.80
N TYR A 244 44.74 -2.47 14.68
CA TYR A 244 44.16 -3.26 15.74
C TYR A 244 44.83 -4.62 15.89
N ARG A 245 44.67 -5.15 17.10
CA ARG A 245 44.83 -6.55 17.43
C ARG A 245 43.53 -7.06 18.03
N SER A 246 43.10 -8.25 17.60
CA SER A 246 41.83 -8.84 18.04
C SER A 246 42.08 -9.99 19.01
N ASN A 247 41.35 -10.03 20.13
CA ASN A 247 41.42 -11.12 21.11
C ASN A 247 40.03 -11.58 21.54
N PRO A 248 39.80 -12.87 21.81
CA PRO A 248 38.51 -13.35 22.31
C PRO A 248 38.11 -12.66 23.62
N LEU A 249 36.91 -12.08 23.68
CA LEU A 249 36.35 -11.44 24.86
C LEU A 249 35.43 -12.43 25.60
N ARG A 250 36.04 -13.43 26.22
CA ARG A 250 35.34 -14.56 26.86
C ARG A 250 34.35 -14.09 27.94
N GLY A 251 33.14 -14.64 27.91
CA GLY A 251 32.06 -14.30 28.84
C GLY A 251 31.28 -13.05 28.46
N PHE A 252 31.63 -12.39 27.35
CA PHE A 252 30.96 -11.20 26.83
C PHE A 252 30.49 -11.42 25.39
N ASP A 253 30.11 -12.66 25.06
CA ASP A 253 29.48 -13.03 23.80
C ASP A 253 28.21 -12.19 23.56
N MET A 254 27.72 -12.18 22.32
CA MET A 254 26.47 -11.48 22.00
C MET A 254 25.34 -12.02 22.87
N HIS A 255 24.64 -11.14 23.56
CA HIS A 255 23.51 -11.54 24.39
C HIS A 255 22.32 -11.90 23.50
N LEU A 256 21.45 -12.81 23.97
CA LEU A 256 20.29 -13.24 23.19
C LEU A 256 19.38 -12.06 22.82
N SER A 257 19.21 -11.10 23.72
CA SER A 257 18.43 -9.89 23.45
C SER A 257 19.02 -9.03 22.32
N GLU A 258 20.35 -8.96 22.20
CA GLU A 258 20.99 -8.28 21.07
C GLU A 258 20.79 -9.06 19.78
N TRP A 259 20.94 -10.39 19.83
CA TRP A 259 20.66 -11.24 18.70
C TRP A 259 19.21 -11.06 18.23
N THR A 260 18.24 -11.04 19.14
CA THR A 260 16.83 -10.83 18.80
C THR A 260 16.60 -9.50 18.10
N ASP A 261 17.27 -8.41 18.50
CA ASP A 261 17.13 -7.07 17.92
C ASP A 261 17.84 -6.90 16.56
N ILE A 262 18.71 -7.83 16.16
CA ILE A 262 19.32 -7.85 14.81
C ILE A 262 18.26 -8.19 13.75
N ASP A 263 18.36 -7.54 12.60
CA ASP A 263 17.48 -7.79 11.45
C ASP A 263 17.67 -9.19 10.84
N ASP A 264 16.62 -9.70 10.21
CA ASP A 264 16.60 -11.07 9.69
C ASP A 264 17.59 -11.30 8.54
N GLU A 265 17.93 -10.27 7.77
CA GLU A 265 18.87 -10.37 6.66
C GLU A 265 20.30 -10.56 7.18
N THR A 266 20.68 -9.81 8.22
CA THR A 266 21.94 -9.99 8.95
C THR A 266 22.05 -11.39 9.54
N LYS A 267 21.00 -11.87 10.22
CA LYS A 267 20.96 -13.23 10.79
C LYS A 267 21.13 -14.29 9.71
N THR A 268 20.41 -14.14 8.59
CA THR A 268 20.47 -15.08 7.46
C THR A 268 21.88 -15.13 6.87
N THR A 269 22.50 -13.96 6.63
CA THR A 269 23.86 -13.88 6.10
C THR A 269 24.89 -14.48 7.06
N PHE A 270 24.71 -14.29 8.37
CA PHE A 270 25.56 -14.90 9.39
C PHE A 270 25.41 -16.44 9.41
N VAL A 271 24.17 -16.95 9.46
CA VAL A 271 23.89 -18.39 9.49
C VAL A 271 24.44 -19.09 8.23
N ALA A 272 24.24 -18.51 7.05
CA ALA A 272 24.78 -19.04 5.80
C ALA A 272 26.31 -19.15 5.83
N ARG A 273 27.00 -18.17 6.43
CA ARG A 273 28.46 -18.21 6.63
C ARG A 273 28.88 -19.29 7.61
N VAL A 274 28.26 -19.37 8.79
CA VAL A 274 28.55 -20.42 9.77
C VAL A 274 28.36 -21.80 9.16
N GLN A 275 27.27 -21.99 8.42
CA GLN A 275 27.00 -23.22 7.69
C GLN A 275 28.16 -23.58 6.74
N SER A 276 28.60 -22.64 5.89
CA SER A 276 29.72 -22.87 4.96
C SER A 276 31.02 -23.26 5.67
N GLN A 277 31.26 -22.75 6.88
CA GLN A 277 32.46 -23.03 7.66
C GLN A 277 32.39 -24.40 8.34
N VAL A 278 31.24 -24.77 8.91
CA VAL A 278 31.01 -26.12 9.47
C VAL A 278 31.21 -27.18 8.39
N PHE A 279 30.72 -26.93 7.16
CA PHE A 279 30.94 -27.83 6.03
C PHE A 279 32.41 -27.89 5.57
N SER A 280 33.15 -26.79 5.69
CA SER A 280 34.56 -26.74 5.27
C SER A 280 35.52 -27.41 6.26
N GLN A 281 35.17 -27.47 7.55
CA GLN A 281 36.00 -28.09 8.59
C GLN A 281 35.77 -29.60 8.76
N SER A 282 34.64 -30.14 8.27
CA SER A 282 34.34 -31.57 8.30
C SER A 282 34.75 -32.28 7.01
N ALA A 283 36.03 -32.61 6.88
CA ALA A 283 36.51 -33.55 5.87
C ALA A 283 36.25 -35.02 6.29
N VAL A 284 34.98 -35.46 6.38
CA VAL A 284 34.59 -36.86 6.70
C VAL A 284 33.25 -37.19 5.99
N PRO A 285 33.05 -38.41 5.42
CA PRO A 285 32.12 -38.66 4.32
C PRO A 285 30.64 -38.64 4.70
N ALA A 286 29.80 -38.52 3.66
CA ALA A 286 28.35 -38.35 3.64
C ALA A 286 27.50 -39.49 4.24
N SER A 287 27.88 -40.03 5.40
CA SER A 287 27.21 -41.16 6.03
C SER A 287 26.90 -40.85 7.51
N GLY A 288 25.74 -40.26 7.77
CA GLY A 288 24.95 -40.61 8.97
C GLY A 288 25.07 -39.80 10.27
N ALA A 289 25.82 -38.70 10.35
CA ALA A 289 25.86 -37.88 11.58
C ALA A 289 25.53 -36.40 11.30
N GLY A 290 24.26 -36.04 11.50
CA GLY A 290 23.73 -34.69 11.74
C GLY A 290 24.42 -33.51 11.04
N GLN A 291 24.22 -33.36 9.72
CA GLN A 291 24.51 -32.10 9.06
C GLN A 291 23.56 -31.04 9.64
N PHE A 292 24.09 -30.03 10.33
CA PHE A 292 23.27 -28.91 10.81
C PHE A 292 22.69 -28.17 9.59
N THR A 293 21.37 -28.26 9.41
CA THR A 293 20.67 -27.47 8.38
C THR A 293 20.69 -25.98 8.75
N VAL A 294 20.45 -25.09 7.78
CA VAL A 294 20.31 -23.63 8.03
C VAL A 294 19.30 -23.37 9.15
N GLU A 295 18.18 -24.08 9.14
CA GLU A 295 17.10 -23.93 10.12
C GLU A 295 17.56 -24.37 11.51
N THR A 296 18.36 -25.44 11.59
CA THR A 296 18.89 -25.94 12.85
C THR A 296 19.91 -24.96 13.44
N ILE A 297 20.82 -24.43 12.62
CA ILE A 297 21.80 -23.42 13.03
C ILE A 297 21.06 -22.16 13.51
N ARG A 298 20.10 -21.67 12.70
CA ARG A 298 19.30 -20.49 13.03
C ARG A 298 18.54 -20.67 14.34
N LYS A 299 17.86 -21.80 14.52
CA LYS A 299 17.15 -22.15 15.76
C LYS A 299 18.10 -22.13 16.97
N ASN A 300 19.32 -22.66 16.85
CA ASN A 300 20.26 -22.69 17.97
C ASN A 300 20.68 -21.29 18.42
N TYR A 301 20.87 -20.34 17.50
CA TYR A 301 21.13 -18.94 17.86
C TYR A 301 19.87 -18.23 18.38
N ASP A 302 18.72 -18.44 17.73
CA ASP A 302 17.43 -17.84 18.11
C ASP A 302 16.94 -18.29 19.50
N THR A 303 17.35 -19.48 19.94
CA THR A 303 17.06 -20.02 21.28
C THR A 303 18.17 -19.77 22.30
N GLY A 304 19.31 -19.19 21.89
CA GLY A 304 20.46 -18.94 22.75
C GLY A 304 21.26 -20.19 23.15
N VAL A 305 20.98 -21.35 22.53
CA VAL A 305 21.78 -22.57 22.67
C VAL A 305 23.20 -22.32 22.16
N TRP A 306 23.31 -21.61 21.03
CA TRP A 306 24.58 -21.12 20.51
C TRP A 306 24.71 -19.62 20.75
N ARG A 307 25.94 -19.18 20.97
CA ARG A 307 26.26 -17.77 21.21
C ARG A 307 27.20 -17.28 20.13
N VAL A 308 27.00 -16.04 19.72
CA VAL A 308 27.91 -15.39 18.76
C VAL A 308 29.12 -14.88 19.55
N PRO A 309 30.34 -15.36 19.24
CA PRO A 309 31.51 -14.99 20.00
C PRO A 309 31.87 -13.52 19.80
N SER A 310 32.30 -12.89 20.89
CA SER A 310 32.73 -11.50 20.94
C SER A 310 34.24 -11.39 21.04
N TYR A 311 34.81 -10.38 20.39
CA TYR A 311 36.25 -10.16 20.40
C TYR A 311 36.55 -8.70 20.66
N SER A 312 37.54 -8.44 21.51
CA SER A 312 38.05 -7.10 21.75
C SER A 312 38.93 -6.67 20.59
N LEU A 313 38.82 -5.41 20.23
CA LEU A 313 39.67 -4.70 19.30
C LEU A 313 40.58 -3.78 20.11
N HIS A 314 41.81 -4.19 20.35
CA HIS A 314 42.80 -3.33 21.01
C HIS A 314 43.46 -2.44 19.97
N CYS A 315 43.31 -1.12 20.11
CA CYS A 315 43.95 -0.19 19.19
C CYS A 315 45.45 -0.06 19.48
N LEU A 316 46.24 -0.14 18.41
CA LEU A 316 47.70 -0.02 18.44
C LEU A 316 48.20 1.30 17.83
N GLY A 317 47.32 2.06 17.16
CA GLY A 317 47.69 3.31 16.51
C GLY A 317 46.88 3.64 15.26
N TYR A 318 47.32 4.68 14.56
CA TYR A 318 46.70 5.17 13.33
C TYR A 318 47.78 5.51 12.29
N SER A 319 47.70 4.90 11.09
CA SER A 319 48.66 5.15 10.02
C SER A 319 48.20 6.27 9.09
N LYS A 320 48.75 7.47 9.26
CA LYS A 320 48.51 8.59 8.33
C LYS A 320 48.93 8.26 6.89
N THR A 321 50.01 7.52 6.70
CA THR A 321 50.46 7.09 5.37
C THR A 321 49.41 6.24 4.67
N LEU A 322 48.81 5.27 5.37
CA LEU A 322 47.75 4.44 4.81
C LEU A 322 46.48 5.26 4.55
N TYR A 323 46.11 6.11 5.51
CA TYR A 323 45.00 7.06 5.36
C TYR A 323 45.12 7.87 4.06
N SER A 324 46.25 8.56 3.88
CA SER A 324 46.49 9.37 2.68
C SER A 324 46.51 8.54 1.40
N ALA A 325 47.02 7.31 1.45
CA ALA A 325 47.03 6.39 0.32
C ALA A 325 45.61 5.94 -0.08
N LEU A 326 44.76 5.61 0.90
CA LEU A 326 43.35 5.24 0.68
C LEU A 326 42.56 6.40 0.06
N HIS A 327 42.75 7.62 0.57
CA HIS A 327 42.13 8.83 0.03
C HIS A 327 42.61 9.14 -1.39
N SER A 328 43.92 9.10 -1.62
CA SER A 328 44.48 9.35 -2.95
C SER A 328 44.00 8.33 -3.98
N ALA A 329 43.91 7.06 -3.60
CA ALA A 329 43.36 6.01 -4.45
C ALA A 329 41.89 6.25 -4.80
N ALA A 330 41.07 6.65 -3.82
CA ALA A 330 39.65 6.96 -4.02
C ALA A 330 39.47 8.11 -5.03
N MET A 331 40.22 9.19 -4.86
CA MET A 331 40.17 10.36 -5.76
C MET A 331 40.53 9.98 -7.20
N ARG A 332 41.52 9.11 -7.40
CA ARG A 332 41.90 8.62 -8.75
C ARG A 332 40.81 7.78 -9.40
N THR A 333 40.13 6.94 -8.62
CA THR A 333 39.05 6.10 -9.17
C THR A 333 37.79 6.87 -9.49
N VAL A 334 37.51 7.96 -8.77
CA VAL A 334 36.40 8.87 -9.11
C VAL A 334 36.74 9.65 -10.38
N ALA A 335 37.97 10.16 -10.51
CA ALA A 335 38.40 10.89 -11.70
C ALA A 335 38.42 10.01 -12.97
N ALA A 336 38.69 8.72 -12.85
CA ALA A 336 38.68 7.77 -13.98
C ALA A 336 37.27 7.32 -14.41
N ALA A 337 36.23 7.63 -13.61
CA ALA A 337 34.84 7.27 -13.90
C ALA A 337 34.05 8.39 -14.59
N HIS A 338 34.67 9.57 -14.79
CA HIS A 338 34.15 10.72 -15.50
C HIS A 338 34.93 10.97 -16.79
#